data_AF-A0A2H3HYS8-F1
#
_entry.id   AF-A0A2H3HYS8-F1
#
_cell.length_a   1.000
_cell.length_b   1.000
_cell.length_c   1.000
_cell.angle_alpha   90.00
_cell.angle_beta   90.00
_cell.angle_gamma   90.00
#
_symmetry.space_group_name_H-M   'P 1'
#
loop_
_entity.id
_entity.type
_entity.pdbx_description
1 polymer ?
#
loop_
_entity_poly.entity_id
_entity_poly.type
_entity_poly.pdbx_seq_one_letter_code
_entity_poly.pdbx_strand_id
1 'polypeptide(L)'
;MASFTNLVSLMAAIPTMTSFRAPSVTNVASAALRECGEVNVFYTGFPPCHELVAAQGWDPVRVAAGLRNETVNLANAGYNVHAVFAGIEVPINLLEKRMHENGVKFDVTAIGYGMRGANLQPIVERFEDLVEMYERNAPEARKVFNYNPESLLWSVEHRVPLKEDCAAVGKPGKLIGYEEVGKDSSCLMGLDNPAGKVHKDEL
;
A
#
# COMPACT_ATOMS: atom_id res chain seq x y z
N MET A 1 61.63 -22.95 54.09
CA MET A 1 60.45 -23.14 54.96
C MET A 1 59.21 -23.00 54.09
N ALA A 2 58.31 -23.97 54.20
CA ALA A 2 57.17 -24.17 53.31
C ALA A 2 55.97 -23.27 53.64
N SER A 3 55.03 -23.23 52.67
CA SER A 3 53.57 -23.21 52.88
C SER A 3 52.91 -21.82 53.10
N PHE A 4 51.73 -21.48 52.57
CA PHE A 4 50.64 -22.24 51.94
C PHE A 4 49.99 -21.43 50.80
N THR A 5 49.63 -22.13 49.71
CA THR A 5 48.72 -21.70 48.65
C THR A 5 47.27 -21.72 49.13
N ASN A 6 46.51 -20.64 48.93
CA ASN A 6 45.04 -20.68 48.96
C ASN A 6 44.50 -20.59 47.52
N LEU A 7 44.09 -21.74 46.99
CA LEU A 7 43.28 -21.85 45.78
C LEU A 7 41.80 -21.79 46.18
N VAL A 8 41.12 -20.69 45.84
CA VAL A 8 39.67 -20.64 45.87
C VAL A 8 39.15 -21.24 44.56
N SER A 9 38.54 -22.42 44.67
CA SER A 9 37.94 -23.15 43.57
C SER A 9 36.58 -22.53 43.21
N LEU A 10 36.52 -21.79 42.10
CA LEU A 10 35.26 -21.32 41.53
C LEU A 10 34.67 -22.44 40.66
N MET A 11 33.79 -23.26 41.23
CA MET A 11 32.97 -24.19 40.44
C MET A 11 31.90 -23.38 39.69
N ALA A 12 32.14 -23.12 38.41
CA ALA A 12 31.11 -22.64 37.51
C ALA A 12 30.12 -23.77 37.25
N ALA A 13 28.90 -23.66 37.77
CA ALA A 13 27.79 -24.50 37.39
C ALA A 13 27.51 -24.31 35.89
N ILE A 14 27.78 -25.33 35.08
CA ILE A 14 27.39 -25.35 33.67
C ILE A 14 25.89 -25.64 33.63
N PRO A 15 25.03 -24.70 33.22
CA PRO A 15 23.62 -25.01 33.02
C PRO A 15 23.51 -26.04 31.90
N THR A 16 22.95 -27.20 32.22
CA THR A 16 22.50 -28.19 31.23
C THR A 16 21.57 -27.51 30.24
N MET A 17 21.99 -27.42 28.98
CA MET A 17 21.14 -26.93 27.90
C MET A 17 19.96 -27.90 27.71
N THR A 18 18.83 -27.57 28.31
CA THR A 18 17.54 -28.13 27.90
C THR A 18 17.33 -27.76 26.44
N SER A 19 17.28 -28.78 25.57
CA SER A 19 16.92 -28.63 24.17
C SER A 19 15.56 -27.95 24.06
N PHE A 20 15.56 -26.66 23.72
CA PHE A 20 14.34 -25.98 23.31
C PHE A 20 13.93 -26.59 21.98
N ARG A 21 12.87 -27.40 22.00
CA ARG A 21 12.16 -27.78 20.78
C ARG A 21 11.60 -26.49 20.21
N ALA A 22 12.23 -25.99 19.15
CA ALA A 22 11.73 -24.84 18.41
C ALA A 22 10.25 -25.12 18.07
N PRO A 23 9.34 -24.16 18.32
CA PRO A 23 7.96 -24.32 17.88
C PRO A 23 8.01 -24.57 16.37
N SER A 24 7.42 -25.69 15.94
CA SER A 24 7.24 -25.97 14.52
C SER A 24 6.59 -24.75 13.90
N VAL A 25 7.30 -24.10 12.98
CA VAL A 25 6.74 -23.08 12.11
C VAL A 25 5.55 -23.74 11.43
N THR A 26 4.35 -23.44 11.93
CA THR A 26 3.12 -23.78 11.26
C THR A 26 3.26 -23.25 9.85
N ASN A 27 3.16 -24.15 8.86
CA ASN A 27 3.05 -23.81 7.45
C ASN A 27 2.14 -22.59 7.34
N VAL A 28 2.73 -21.43 7.04
CA VAL A 28 1.98 -20.33 6.45
C VAL A 28 1.45 -20.96 5.19
N ALA A 29 0.16 -21.29 5.18
CA ALA A 29 -0.51 -21.74 3.97
C ALA A 29 -0.07 -20.78 2.87
N SER A 30 0.69 -21.29 1.90
CA SER A 30 1.07 -20.54 0.72
C SER A 30 -0.22 -19.92 0.24
N ALA A 31 -0.38 -18.60 0.39
CA ALA A 31 -1.52 -17.92 -0.17
C ALA A 31 -1.54 -18.36 -1.64
N ALA A 32 -2.62 -19.00 -2.06
CA ALA A 32 -2.68 -19.50 -3.43
C ALA A 32 -2.42 -18.31 -4.35
N LEU A 33 -1.38 -18.45 -5.18
CA LEU A 33 -1.04 -17.42 -6.17
C LEU A 33 -2.30 -17.10 -6.98
N ARG A 34 -2.49 -15.82 -7.30
CA ARG A 34 -3.70 -15.34 -7.99
C ARG A 34 -3.48 -15.28 -9.50
N GLU A 35 -4.53 -15.46 -10.29
CA GLU A 35 -4.41 -15.30 -11.75
C GLU A 35 -4.36 -13.81 -12.14
N CYS A 36 -3.86 -13.52 -13.33
CA CYS A 36 -3.94 -12.18 -13.93
C CYS A 36 -5.41 -11.72 -14.01
N GLY A 37 -5.67 -10.48 -13.61
CA GLY A 37 -7.00 -9.87 -13.67
C GLY A 37 -7.98 -10.33 -12.57
N GLU A 38 -7.57 -11.19 -11.63
CA GLU A 38 -8.44 -11.62 -10.51
C GLU A 38 -8.40 -10.69 -9.30
N VAL A 39 -7.33 -9.92 -9.13
CA VAL A 39 -7.08 -9.16 -7.90
C VAL A 39 -7.54 -7.73 -8.10
N ASN A 40 -8.52 -7.30 -7.30
CA ASN A 40 -9.02 -5.93 -7.29
C ASN A 40 -8.32 -5.13 -6.18
N VAL A 41 -7.70 -4.02 -6.57
CA VAL A 41 -6.98 -3.09 -5.70
C VAL A 41 -7.77 -1.80 -5.63
N PHE A 42 -8.24 -1.46 -4.42
CA PHE A 42 -8.70 -0.11 -4.13
C PHE A 42 -7.59 0.63 -3.41
N TYR A 43 -7.30 1.87 -3.82
CA TYR A 43 -6.38 2.67 -3.05
C TYR A 43 -6.71 4.15 -3.06
N THR A 44 -6.27 4.82 -2.00
CA THR A 44 -6.57 6.23 -1.74
C THR A 44 -5.35 6.95 -1.15
N GLY A 45 -5.47 8.25 -0.99
CA GLY A 45 -4.45 9.16 -0.50
C GLY A 45 -4.86 10.60 -0.79
N PHE A 46 -3.94 11.54 -0.60
CA PHE A 46 -4.19 12.94 -0.94
C PHE A 46 -4.11 13.17 -2.45
N PRO A 47 -4.98 14.03 -3.02
CA PRO A 47 -4.81 14.55 -4.38
C PRO A 47 -3.45 15.24 -4.51
N PRO A 48 -2.77 15.15 -5.66
CA PRO A 48 -1.43 15.72 -5.81
C PRO A 48 -1.32 17.20 -5.45
N CYS A 49 -2.34 17.99 -5.82
CA CYS A 49 -2.40 19.43 -5.58
C CYS A 49 -2.94 19.84 -4.20
N HIS A 50 -3.21 18.88 -3.31
CA HIS A 50 -3.71 19.21 -1.99
C HIS A 50 -2.64 19.96 -1.19
N GLU A 51 -3.01 21.04 -0.49
CA GLU A 51 -2.07 21.91 0.23
C GLU A 51 -1.20 21.16 1.25
N LEU A 52 -1.76 20.11 1.86
CA LEU A 52 -1.05 19.24 2.79
C LEU A 52 0.08 18.43 2.15
N VAL A 53 0.04 18.16 0.84
CA VAL A 53 1.13 17.47 0.13
C VAL A 53 2.39 18.36 0.17
N ALA A 54 2.25 19.62 -0.23
CA ALA A 54 3.35 20.58 -0.18
C ALA A 54 3.77 20.90 1.26
N ALA A 55 2.81 21.06 2.18
CA ALA A 55 3.11 21.32 3.60
C ALA A 55 3.87 20.17 4.27
N GLN A 56 3.68 18.93 3.81
CA GLN A 56 4.41 17.75 4.24
C GLN A 56 5.83 17.65 3.61
N GLY A 57 6.18 18.58 2.71
CA GLY A 57 7.50 18.69 2.07
C GLY A 57 7.61 17.97 0.72
N TRP A 58 6.49 17.57 0.11
CA TRP A 58 6.49 16.91 -1.19
C TRP A 58 6.29 17.88 -2.35
N ASP A 59 6.88 17.55 -3.50
CA ASP A 59 6.63 18.25 -4.77
C ASP A 59 5.36 17.72 -5.46
N PRO A 60 4.29 18.53 -5.59
CA PRO A 60 3.03 18.11 -6.23
C PRO A 60 3.19 17.54 -7.64
N VAL A 61 4.17 18.01 -8.42
CA VAL A 61 4.40 17.56 -9.80
C VAL A 61 4.93 16.14 -9.80
N ARG A 62 5.99 15.88 -9.01
CA ARG A 62 6.52 14.52 -8.82
C ARG A 62 5.44 13.58 -8.31
N VAL A 63 4.62 14.08 -7.38
CA VAL A 63 3.53 13.32 -6.77
C VAL A 63 2.49 12.89 -7.79
N ALA A 64 2.02 13.82 -8.63
CA ALA A 64 1.08 13.50 -9.71
C ALA A 64 1.63 12.47 -10.70
N ALA A 65 2.90 12.63 -11.09
CA ALA A 65 3.56 11.69 -12.01
C ALA A 65 3.68 10.28 -11.38
N GLY A 66 4.11 10.20 -10.12
CA GLY A 66 4.23 8.94 -9.39
C GLY A 66 2.90 8.19 -9.31
N LEU A 67 1.82 8.87 -8.93
CA LEU A 67 0.49 8.25 -8.83
C LEU A 67 -0.03 7.71 -10.15
N ARG A 68 0.07 8.51 -11.22
CA ARG A 68 -0.39 8.10 -12.55
C ARG A 68 0.41 6.92 -13.06
N ASN A 69 1.73 6.97 -12.93
CA ASN A 69 2.61 5.88 -13.35
C ASN A 69 2.35 4.60 -12.55
N GLU A 70 2.21 4.68 -11.23
CA GLU A 70 1.94 3.49 -10.42
C GLU A 70 0.56 2.88 -10.67
N THR A 71 -0.45 3.71 -10.98
CA THR A 71 -1.76 3.21 -11.41
C THR A 71 -1.61 2.37 -12.68
N VAL A 72 -0.87 2.89 -13.66
CA VAL A 72 -0.61 2.21 -14.93
C VAL A 72 0.24 0.95 -14.71
N ASN A 73 1.26 1.03 -13.85
CA ASN A 73 2.12 -0.11 -13.53
C ASN A 73 1.34 -1.24 -12.87
N LEU A 74 0.44 -0.95 -11.94
CA LEU A 74 -0.46 -1.95 -11.35
C LEU A 74 -1.36 -2.60 -12.39
N ALA A 75 -1.99 -1.81 -13.26
CA ALA A 75 -2.83 -2.35 -14.33
C ALA A 75 -2.01 -3.24 -15.29
N ASN A 76 -0.85 -2.76 -15.74
CA ASN A 76 0.06 -3.53 -16.59
C ASN A 76 0.55 -4.82 -15.92
N ALA A 77 0.78 -4.79 -14.61
CA ALA A 77 1.20 -5.95 -13.83
C ALA A 77 0.08 -6.99 -13.65
N GLY A 78 -1.16 -6.72 -14.08
CA GLY A 78 -2.26 -7.69 -14.03
C GLY A 78 -3.31 -7.44 -12.95
N TYR A 79 -3.22 -6.34 -12.19
CA TYR A 79 -4.19 -5.99 -11.16
C TYR A 79 -5.34 -5.14 -11.73
N ASN A 80 -6.56 -5.31 -11.21
CA ASN A 80 -7.63 -4.35 -11.48
C ASN A 80 -7.55 -3.21 -10.45
N VAL A 81 -7.59 -1.97 -10.90
CA VAL A 81 -7.20 -0.82 -10.08
C VAL A 81 -8.32 0.21 -10.01
N HIS A 82 -8.70 0.59 -8.79
CA HIS A 82 -9.54 1.76 -8.53
C HIS A 82 -8.80 2.71 -7.59
N ALA A 83 -8.38 3.85 -8.12
CA ALA A 83 -7.72 4.93 -7.38
C ALA A 83 -8.72 6.04 -7.10
N VAL A 84 -8.86 6.43 -5.82
CA VAL A 84 -9.67 7.60 -5.44
C VAL A 84 -8.88 8.44 -4.43
N PHE A 85 -8.32 9.55 -4.88
CA PHE A 85 -7.60 10.48 -4.02
C PHE A 85 -8.56 11.51 -3.46
N ALA A 86 -8.50 11.76 -2.16
CA ALA A 86 -9.40 12.68 -1.49
C ALA A 86 -8.71 13.42 -0.34
N GLY A 87 -8.87 14.75 -0.31
CA GLY A 87 -8.40 15.61 0.77
C GLY A 87 -9.10 15.34 2.11
N ILE A 88 -8.62 16.01 3.17
CA ILE A 88 -9.22 15.88 4.52
C ILE A 88 -10.62 16.50 4.61
N GLU A 89 -10.89 17.50 3.76
CA GLU A 89 -12.17 18.18 3.64
C GLU A 89 -13.25 17.30 3.00
N VAL A 90 -12.84 16.19 2.36
CA VAL A 90 -13.76 15.25 1.73
C VAL A 90 -14.26 14.25 2.78
N PRO A 91 -15.57 14.20 3.04
CA PRO A 91 -16.16 13.26 3.99
C PRO A 91 -15.79 11.80 3.67
N ILE A 92 -15.48 11.01 4.70
CA ILE A 92 -15.06 9.61 4.54
C ILE A 92 -16.13 8.75 3.85
N ASN A 93 -17.40 9.07 4.06
CA ASN A 93 -18.53 8.35 3.44
C ASN A 93 -18.57 8.47 1.91
N LEU A 94 -17.92 9.48 1.32
CA LEU A 94 -17.78 9.56 -0.13
C LEU A 94 -16.80 8.49 -0.64
N LEU A 95 -15.69 8.28 0.06
CA LEU A 95 -14.75 7.20 -0.26
C LEU A 95 -15.40 5.83 -0.08
N GLU A 96 -16.19 5.64 0.99
CA GLU A 96 -17.00 4.43 1.18
C GLU A 96 -17.93 4.20 0.00
N LYS A 97 -18.66 5.23 -0.42
CA LYS A 97 -19.52 5.16 -1.60
C LYS A 97 -18.74 4.74 -2.85
N ARG A 98 -17.55 5.32 -3.10
CA ARG A 98 -16.70 4.94 -4.24
C ARG A 98 -16.21 3.51 -4.18
N MET A 99 -15.92 2.97 -3.00
CA MET A 99 -15.58 1.55 -2.84
C MET A 99 -16.76 0.63 -3.21
N HIS A 100 -18.00 1.04 -2.94
CA HIS A 100 -19.18 0.24 -3.26
C HIS A 100 -19.69 0.45 -4.69
N GLU A 101 -19.20 1.49 -5.38
CA GLU A 101 -19.58 1.75 -6.76
C GLU A 101 -19.17 0.58 -7.65
N ASN A 102 -20.10 0.15 -8.50
CA ASN A 102 -19.96 -1.01 -9.40
C ASN A 102 -19.91 -2.39 -8.72
N GLY A 103 -20.12 -2.48 -7.40
CA GLY A 103 -20.24 -3.76 -6.69
C GLY A 103 -18.95 -4.60 -6.70
N VAL A 104 -17.78 -3.95 -6.82
CA VAL A 104 -16.48 -4.62 -6.86
C VAL A 104 -16.09 -5.07 -5.46
N LYS A 105 -15.75 -6.37 -5.30
CA LYS A 105 -15.10 -6.86 -4.08
C LYS A 105 -13.59 -6.62 -4.19
N PHE A 106 -13.05 -5.80 -3.31
CA PHE A 106 -11.61 -5.52 -3.27
C PHE A 106 -10.85 -6.57 -2.46
N ASP A 107 -9.75 -7.07 -3.03
CA ASP A 107 -8.84 -8.03 -2.40
C ASP A 107 -7.68 -7.32 -1.69
N VAL A 108 -7.37 -6.10 -2.13
CA VAL A 108 -6.31 -5.26 -1.58
C VAL A 108 -6.86 -3.85 -1.39
N THR A 109 -6.61 -3.31 -0.21
CA THR A 109 -6.84 -1.90 0.08
C THR A 109 -5.50 -1.26 0.40
N ALA A 110 -5.15 -0.17 -0.26
CA ALA A 110 -3.91 0.55 0.03
C ALA A 110 -4.18 1.98 0.45
N ILE A 111 -3.51 2.40 1.52
CA ILE A 111 -3.36 3.82 1.82
C ILE A 111 -2.03 4.23 1.22
N GLY A 112 -2.13 5.00 0.15
CA GLY A 112 -1.00 5.58 -0.55
C GLY A 112 -0.24 6.61 0.31
N TYR A 113 0.86 7.08 -0.26
CA TYR A 113 1.59 8.28 0.13
C TYR A 113 2.48 8.26 1.36
N GLY A 114 3.18 7.15 1.63
CA GLY A 114 4.38 7.22 2.48
C GLY A 114 4.13 7.88 3.83
N MET A 115 2.95 7.66 4.39
CA MET A 115 2.43 8.24 5.65
C MET A 115 3.31 7.93 6.88
N ARG A 116 4.32 7.08 6.69
CA ARG A 116 5.38 6.78 7.65
C ARG A 116 6.28 8.00 7.78
N GLY A 117 5.85 8.94 8.63
CA GLY A 117 6.56 10.19 8.92
C GLY A 117 5.71 11.45 8.78
N ALA A 118 4.37 11.33 8.64
CA ALA A 118 3.49 12.48 8.67
C ALA A 118 3.76 13.34 9.91
N ASN A 119 3.98 14.64 9.72
CA ASN A 119 4.28 15.59 10.80
C ASN A 119 3.13 16.58 11.02
N LEU A 120 2.00 16.39 10.33
CA LEU A 120 0.79 17.19 10.46
C LEU A 120 -0.32 16.32 11.06
N GLN A 121 -0.88 16.76 12.19
CA GLN A 121 -1.94 16.04 12.90
C GLN A 121 -3.15 15.68 12.02
N PRO A 122 -3.69 16.58 11.16
CA PRO A 122 -4.84 16.23 10.32
C PRO A 122 -4.58 15.10 9.32
N ILE A 123 -3.33 14.90 8.92
CA ILE A 123 -2.93 13.79 8.05
C ILE A 123 -3.01 12.46 8.82
N VAL A 124 -2.59 12.45 10.09
CA VAL A 124 -2.66 11.27 10.96
C VAL A 124 -4.13 10.89 11.22
N GLU A 125 -4.97 11.85 11.60
CA GLU A 125 -6.41 11.63 11.81
C GLU A 125 -7.07 11.04 10.57
N ARG A 126 -6.77 11.59 9.38
CA ARG A 126 -7.29 11.07 8.12
C ARG A 126 -6.85 9.63 7.85
N PHE A 127 -5.64 9.26 8.24
CA PHE A 127 -5.15 7.89 8.08
C PHE A 127 -5.91 6.92 8.96
N GLU A 128 -6.19 7.30 10.21
CA GLU A 128 -7.00 6.51 11.14
C GLU A 128 -8.40 6.27 10.55
N ASP A 129 -9.07 7.32 10.07
CA ASP A 129 -10.37 7.22 9.39
C ASP A 129 -10.36 6.22 8.23
N LEU A 130 -9.31 6.26 7.40
CA LEU A 130 -9.16 5.36 6.25
C LEU A 130 -8.95 3.90 6.67
N VAL A 131 -8.18 3.66 7.73
CA VAL A 131 -7.98 2.31 8.26
C VAL A 131 -9.30 1.76 8.78
N GLU A 132 -10.03 2.53 9.59
CA GLU A 132 -11.33 2.12 10.11
C GLU A 132 -12.36 1.91 8.98
N MET A 133 -12.34 2.78 7.97
CA MET A 133 -13.18 2.65 6.77
C MET A 133 -12.92 1.30 6.07
N TYR A 134 -11.66 0.92 5.85
CA TYR A 134 -11.34 -0.36 5.23
C TYR A 134 -11.76 -1.55 6.08
N GLU A 135 -11.65 -1.47 7.41
CA GLU A 135 -12.08 -2.54 8.31
C GLU A 135 -13.59 -2.77 8.26
N ARG A 136 -14.39 -1.70 8.11
CA ARG A 136 -15.86 -1.83 7.98
C ARG A 136 -16.29 -2.32 6.60
N ASN A 137 -15.62 -1.86 5.53
CA ASN A 137 -16.11 -2.03 4.16
C ASN A 137 -15.43 -3.18 3.39
N ALA A 138 -14.21 -3.55 3.76
CA ALA A 138 -13.44 -4.61 3.12
C ALA A 138 -12.56 -5.37 4.15
N PRO A 139 -13.14 -5.95 5.22
CA PRO A 139 -12.38 -6.57 6.32
C PRO A 139 -11.46 -7.71 5.88
N GLU A 140 -11.78 -8.38 4.77
CA GLU A 140 -10.98 -9.48 4.21
C GLU A 140 -9.83 -9.01 3.30
N ALA A 141 -9.87 -7.75 2.85
CA ALA A 141 -8.87 -7.21 1.95
C ALA A 141 -7.51 -7.08 2.67
N ARG A 142 -6.44 -7.39 1.93
CA ARG A 142 -5.08 -7.15 2.42
C ARG A 142 -4.83 -5.65 2.44
N LYS A 143 -4.61 -5.10 3.64
CA LYS A 143 -4.13 -3.73 3.82
C LYS A 143 -2.64 -3.64 3.51
N VAL A 144 -2.26 -2.75 2.60
CA VAL A 144 -0.86 -2.49 2.21
C VAL A 144 -0.52 -1.02 2.28
N PHE A 145 0.77 -0.72 2.45
CA PHE A 145 1.29 0.64 2.60
C PHE A 145 2.55 0.79 1.76
N ASN A 146 2.55 1.75 0.84
CA ASN A 146 3.75 2.17 0.11
C ASN A 146 4.63 3.07 1.00
N TYR A 147 5.89 3.24 0.62
CA TYR A 147 6.84 4.10 1.34
C TYR A 147 7.20 5.36 0.57
N ASN A 148 6.81 5.47 -0.70
CA ASN A 148 6.91 6.64 -1.56
C ASN A 148 5.89 6.53 -2.72
N PRO A 149 5.70 7.60 -3.53
CA PRO A 149 4.76 7.60 -4.65
C PRO A 149 4.97 6.47 -5.67
N GLU A 150 6.19 5.93 -5.79
CA GLU A 150 6.62 4.99 -6.81
C GLU A 150 6.74 3.53 -6.31
N SER A 151 6.16 3.20 -5.15
CA SER A 151 6.32 1.87 -4.50
C SER A 151 4.98 1.16 -4.23
N LEU A 152 3.91 1.57 -4.90
CA LEU A 152 2.61 0.95 -4.70
C LEU A 152 2.57 -0.45 -5.31
N LEU A 153 3.10 -0.64 -6.53
CA LEU A 153 3.17 -1.94 -7.18
C LEU A 153 3.87 -2.97 -6.28
N TRP A 154 5.06 -2.62 -5.79
CA TRP A 154 5.80 -3.48 -4.84
C TRP A 154 4.95 -3.84 -3.62
N SER A 155 4.26 -2.86 -3.03
CA SER A 155 3.42 -3.03 -1.83
C SER A 155 2.30 -4.05 -2.05
N VAL A 156 1.74 -4.10 -3.25
CA VAL A 156 0.71 -5.06 -3.64
C VAL A 156 1.33 -6.43 -3.92
N GLU A 157 2.34 -6.49 -4.80
CA GLU A 157 2.96 -7.75 -5.26
C GLU A 157 3.54 -8.58 -4.12
N HIS A 158 4.22 -7.93 -3.18
CA HIS A 158 4.85 -8.65 -2.07
C HIS A 158 3.83 -9.24 -1.07
N ARG A 159 2.54 -8.89 -1.18
CA ARG A 159 1.44 -9.38 -0.35
C ARG A 159 0.47 -10.29 -1.09
N VAL A 160 0.22 -10.02 -2.36
CA VAL A 160 -0.72 -10.75 -3.21
C VAL A 160 -0.05 -11.02 -4.57
N PRO A 161 0.94 -11.93 -4.61
CA PRO A 161 1.64 -12.24 -5.85
C PRO A 161 0.73 -12.95 -6.87
N LEU A 162 0.96 -12.65 -8.15
CA LEU A 162 0.30 -13.31 -9.27
C LEU A 162 1.09 -14.56 -9.70
N LYS A 163 0.40 -15.50 -10.35
CA LYS A 163 0.98 -16.78 -10.82
C LYS A 163 2.03 -16.61 -11.91
N GLU A 164 1.87 -15.59 -12.74
CA GLU A 164 2.67 -15.34 -13.93
C GLU A 164 2.96 -13.85 -14.09
N ASP A 165 3.93 -13.52 -14.93
CA ASP A 165 4.18 -12.16 -15.38
C ASP A 165 3.11 -11.77 -16.40
N CYS A 166 2.06 -11.11 -15.92
CA CYS A 166 0.90 -10.73 -16.71
C CYS A 166 1.23 -9.78 -17.86
N ALA A 167 2.27 -8.95 -17.72
CA ALA A 167 2.74 -8.10 -18.79
C ALA A 167 3.39 -8.93 -19.91
N ALA A 168 4.23 -9.90 -19.55
CA ALA A 168 4.89 -10.78 -20.51
C ALA A 168 3.93 -11.68 -21.29
N VAL A 169 2.82 -12.11 -20.66
CA VAL A 169 1.80 -12.95 -21.31
C VAL A 169 0.65 -12.14 -21.94
N GLY A 170 0.72 -10.82 -21.95
CA GLY A 170 -0.28 -9.95 -22.58
C GLY A 170 -1.65 -9.99 -21.91
N LYS A 171 -1.71 -10.18 -20.58
CA LYS A 171 -2.93 -10.21 -19.76
C LYS A 171 -2.93 -9.07 -18.72
N PRO A 172 -2.91 -7.79 -19.13
CA PRO A 172 -3.02 -6.70 -18.17
C PRO A 172 -4.36 -6.76 -17.43
N GLY A 173 -4.37 -6.19 -16.23
CA GLY A 173 -5.59 -5.93 -15.49
C GLY A 173 -6.33 -4.70 -16.02
N LYS A 174 -7.34 -4.27 -15.29
CA LYS A 174 -8.25 -3.19 -15.71
C LYS A 174 -8.08 -1.94 -14.85
N LEU A 175 -8.09 -0.77 -15.48
CA LEU A 175 -8.35 0.48 -14.77
C LEU A 175 -9.86 0.61 -14.52
N ILE A 176 -10.30 0.31 -13.30
CA ILE A 176 -11.69 0.46 -12.86
C ILE A 176 -12.03 1.95 -12.74
N GLY A 177 -11.12 2.74 -12.16
CA GLY A 177 -11.31 4.17 -11.98
C GLY A 177 -10.05 4.88 -11.47
N TYR A 178 -9.93 6.16 -11.83
CA TYR A 178 -8.93 7.08 -11.29
C TYR A 178 -9.62 8.42 -11.04
N GLU A 179 -9.72 8.82 -9.77
CA GLU A 179 -10.44 10.01 -9.34
C GLU A 179 -9.56 10.85 -8.41
N GLU A 180 -9.57 12.17 -8.61
CA GLU A 180 -8.99 13.15 -7.69
C GLU A 180 -10.13 14.05 -7.20
N VAL A 181 -10.46 13.97 -5.91
CA VAL A 181 -11.62 14.62 -5.29
C VAL A 181 -11.15 15.60 -4.23
N GLY A 182 -11.67 16.82 -4.26
CA GLY A 182 -11.27 17.88 -3.33
C GLY A 182 -10.11 18.72 -3.85
N LYS A 183 -10.42 20.02 -3.99
CA LYS A 183 -9.67 21.19 -4.49
C LYS A 183 -8.80 21.09 -5.76
N ASP A 184 -8.83 22.22 -6.46
CA ASP A 184 -8.36 22.57 -7.80
C ASP A 184 -7.03 21.93 -8.28
N SER A 185 -7.07 21.33 -9.48
CA SER A 185 -5.91 20.74 -10.18
C SER A 185 -4.94 21.81 -10.74
N SER A 186 -5.06 23.04 -10.28
CA SER A 186 -4.33 24.20 -10.80
C SER A 186 -2.83 24.15 -10.54
N CYS A 187 -2.35 23.29 -9.63
CA CYS A 187 -0.90 23.06 -9.45
C CYS A 187 -0.25 22.24 -10.59
N LEU A 188 -1.07 21.63 -11.47
CA LEU A 188 -0.60 20.85 -12.62
C LEU A 188 -0.72 21.60 -13.95
N MET A 189 -1.05 22.90 -13.93
CA MET A 189 -1.06 23.75 -15.13
C MET A 189 0.35 23.78 -15.75
N GLY A 190 0.57 23.00 -16.81
CA GLY A 190 1.88 22.78 -17.43
C GLY A 190 2.30 21.30 -17.57
N LEU A 191 1.59 20.37 -16.93
CA LEU A 191 1.73 18.93 -17.13
C LEU A 191 0.64 18.40 -18.07
N ASP A 192 0.51 19.02 -19.24
CA ASP A 192 -0.35 18.51 -20.30
C ASP A 192 0.10 17.09 -20.69
N ASN A 193 -0.58 16.13 -20.06
CA ASN A 193 -1.10 14.92 -20.68
C ASN A 193 -0.10 13.90 -21.28
N PRO A 194 0.43 12.94 -20.48
CA PRO A 194 0.85 11.65 -21.03
C PRO A 194 -0.29 10.60 -21.03
N ALA A 195 -1.37 10.82 -20.29
CA ALA A 195 -2.53 9.93 -20.25
C ALA A 195 -3.67 10.55 -21.07
N GLY A 196 -3.48 10.52 -22.39
CA GLY A 196 -4.55 10.82 -23.35
C GLY A 196 -5.84 10.18 -22.88
N LYS A 197 -6.95 10.93 -22.99
CA LYS A 197 -8.31 10.47 -22.74
C LYS A 197 -8.44 9.01 -23.20
N VAL A 198 -8.43 8.06 -22.27
CA VAL A 198 -8.94 6.73 -22.54
C VAL A 198 -10.44 6.92 -22.62
N HIS A 199 -10.90 7.22 -23.84
CA HIS A 199 -12.30 7.12 -24.18
C HIS A 199 -12.74 5.69 -23.86
N LYS A 200 -13.93 5.54 -23.30
CA LYS A 200 -14.55 4.27 -22.93
C LYS A 200 -14.73 3.27 -24.10
N ASP A 201 -14.24 3.60 -25.29
CA ASP A 201 -14.48 2.88 -26.53
C ASP A 201 -13.18 2.32 -27.17
N GLU A 202 -12.04 2.32 -26.46
CA GLU A 202 -10.81 1.62 -26.91
C GLU A 202 -10.23 0.70 -25.83
N LEU A 203 -11.02 -0.33 -25.47
CA LEU A 203 -10.58 -1.62 -24.94
C LEU A 203 -11.42 -2.73 -25.56
#